data_AF-A0A8T0EIT4-F1
#
_entry.id   AF-A0A8T0EIT4-F1
#
_cell.length_a   1.000
_cell.length_b   1.000
_cell.length_c   1.000
_cell.angle_alpha   90.00
_cell.angle_beta   90.00
_cell.angle_gamma   90.00
#
_symmetry.space_group_name_H-M   'P 1'
#
loop_
_entity.id
_entity.type
_entity.pdbx_description
1 polymer ?
#
loop_
_entity_poly.entity_id
_entity_poly.type
_entity_poly.pdbx_seq_one_letter_code
_entity_poly.pdbx_strand_id
1 'polypeptide(L)'
;MVDYYPSEVARLVLGYMKEVLCPQTWETFLSESADLQEHNRVLQSGRSGSTNIEGKSLQEILHEYHCLKDAAENRVRNTSNSRLLD
;
A
#
# COMPACT_ATOMS: atom_id res chain seq x y z
N MET A 1 -6.99 -5.19 15.18
CA MET A 1 -6.56 -4.28 14.11
C MET A 1 -5.14 -4.70 13.79
N VAL A 2 -4.85 -5.06 12.53
CA VAL A 2 -3.47 -5.37 12.15
C VAL A 2 -2.83 -4.02 11.89
N ASP A 3 -1.96 -3.60 12.80
CA ASP A 3 -1.23 -2.35 12.66
C ASP A 3 0.02 -2.64 11.83
N TYR A 4 0.16 -1.95 10.69
CA TYR A 4 1.39 -2.04 9.89
C TYR A 4 2.52 -1.31 10.60
N TYR A 5 3.71 -1.91 10.60
CA TYR A 5 4.90 -1.21 11.07
C TYR A 5 5.29 -0.09 10.10
N PRO A 6 5.90 1.01 10.58
CA PRO A 6 6.39 2.09 9.71
C PRO A 6 7.27 1.58 8.55
N SER A 7 8.11 0.57 8.81
CA SER A 7 8.95 -0.10 7.80
C SER A 7 8.18 -0.87 6.73
N GLU A 8 6.99 -1.39 7.05
CA GLU A 8 6.12 -2.05 6.08
C GLU A 8 5.47 -1.01 5.16
N VAL A 9 4.98 0.09 5.73
CA VAL A 9 4.43 1.21 4.97
C VAL A 9 5.50 1.81 4.06
N ALA A 10 6.72 2.03 4.58
CA ALA A 10 7.83 2.54 3.78
C ALA A 10 8.18 1.59 2.61
N ARG A 11 8.18 0.26 2.83
CA ARG A 11 8.40 -0.72 1.75
C ARG A 11 7.30 -0.69 0.69
N LEU A 12 6.04 -0.54 1.08
CA LEU A 12 4.93 -0.38 0.13
C LEU A 12 5.11 0.87 -0.74
N VAL A 13 5.45 2.00 -0.13
CA VAL A 13 5.72 3.26 -0.84
C VAL A 13 6.92 3.11 -1.78
N LEU A 14 7.99 2.47 -1.33
CA LEU A 14 9.16 2.17 -2.16
C LEU A 14 8.79 1.30 -3.38
N GLY A 15 7.95 0.28 -3.18
CA GLY A 15 7.42 -0.56 -4.26
C GLY A 15 6.63 0.27 -5.28
N TYR A 16 5.73 1.13 -4.80
CA TYR A 16 4.95 2.02 -5.64
C TYR A 16 5.80 2.95 -6.50
N MET A 17 6.85 3.56 -5.93
CA MET A 17 7.78 4.42 -6.69
C MET A 17 8.44 3.68 -7.87
N LYS A 18 8.71 2.38 -7.69
CA LYS A 18 9.26 1.52 -8.75
C LYS A 18 8.21 1.22 -9.82
N GLU A 19 6.96 0.95 -9.43
CA GLU A 19 5.83 0.71 -10.34
C GLU A 19 5.51 1.94 -11.21
N VAL A 20 5.57 3.15 -10.64
CA VAL A 20 5.32 4.41 -11.37
C VAL A 20 6.54 4.97 -12.08
N LEU A 21 7.63 4.19 -12.18
CA LEU A 21 8.85 4.53 -12.92
C LEU A 21 9.51 5.85 -12.47
N CYS A 22 9.64 6.04 -11.15
CA CYS A 22 10.32 7.19 -10.54
C CYS A 22 11.68 6.79 -9.90
N PRO A 23 12.71 6.44 -10.70
CA PRO A 23 13.93 5.84 -10.19
C PRO A 23 14.75 6.76 -9.28
N GLN A 24 14.83 8.07 -9.56
CA GLN A 24 15.58 9.00 -8.71
C GLN A 24 14.94 9.14 -7.33
N THR A 25 13.61 9.23 -7.28
CA THR A 25 12.86 9.29 -6.03
C THR A 25 12.98 7.97 -5.27
N TRP A 26 12.94 6.84 -5.98
CA TRP A 26 13.14 5.53 -5.39
C TRP A 26 14.51 5.41 -4.71
N GLU A 27 15.58 5.79 -5.40
CA GLU A 27 16.95 5.74 -4.87
C GLU A 27 17.11 6.67 -3.65
N THR A 28 16.64 7.90 -3.78
CA THR A 28 16.69 8.91 -2.70
C THR A 28 15.95 8.39 -1.47
N PHE A 29 14.72 7.92 -1.64
CA PHE A 29 13.90 7.41 -0.54
C PHE A 29 14.49 6.17 0.12
N LEU A 30 15.03 5.23 -0.66
CA LEU A 30 15.73 4.05 -0.13
C LEU A 30 16.97 4.42 0.69
N SER A 31 17.68 5.47 0.29
CA SER A 31 18.91 5.91 0.95
C SER A 31 18.68 6.71 2.23
N GLU A 32 17.62 7.55 2.26
CA GLU A 32 17.39 8.49 3.35
C GLU A 32 16.43 7.98 4.43
N SER A 33 15.49 7.08 4.07
CA SER A 33 14.48 6.60 5.00
C SER A 33 15.07 5.68 6.07
N ALA A 34 14.95 6.09 7.34
CA ALA A 34 15.36 5.27 8.48
C ALA A 34 14.61 3.93 8.55
N ASP A 35 13.34 3.93 8.12
CA ASP A 35 12.46 2.75 8.11
C ASP A 35 12.85 1.72 7.03
N LEU A 36 13.71 2.10 6.08
CA LEU A 36 14.19 1.24 4.99
C LEU A 36 15.62 0.75 5.19
N GLN A 37 16.31 1.09 6.28
CA GLN A 37 17.71 0.72 6.48
C GLN A 37 17.97 -0.78 6.36
N GLU A 38 17.14 -1.61 7.00
CA GLU A 38 17.27 -3.06 6.93
C GLU A 38 16.97 -3.58 5.52
N HIS A 39 15.95 -3.02 4.87
CA HIS A 39 15.62 -3.38 3.49
C HIS A 39 16.76 -3.04 2.52
N ASN A 40 17.38 -1.87 2.68
CA ASN A 40 18.52 -1.44 1.88
C ASN A 40 19.72 -2.38 2.06
N ARG A 41 20.01 -2.82 3.30
CA ARG A 41 21.06 -3.83 3.57
C ARG A 41 20.79 -5.15 2.86
N VAL A 42 19.53 -5.61 2.87
CA VAL A 42 19.13 -6.82 2.15
C VAL A 42 19.40 -6.68 0.66
N LEU A 43 19.01 -5.55 0.05
CA LEU A 43 19.27 -5.29 -1.38
C LEU A 43 20.78 -5.24 -1.69
N GLN A 44 21.57 -4.58 -0.85
CA GLN A 44 23.03 -4.50 -0.99
C GLN A 44 23.71 -5.87 -0.88
N SER A 45 23.13 -6.82 -0.15
CA SER A 45 23.62 -8.21 -0.08
C SER A 45 23.34 -9.05 -1.33
N GLY A 46 22.69 -8.46 -2.36
CA GLY A 46 22.27 -9.14 -3.57
C GLY A 46 21.00 -10.00 -3.41
N ARG A 47 20.32 -9.88 -2.27
CA ARG A 47 19.05 -10.57 -2.03
C ARG A 47 17.88 -9.74 -2.54
N SER A 48 16.86 -10.40 -3.07
CA SER A 48 15.61 -9.76 -3.47
C SER A 48 14.83 -9.31 -2.24
N GLY A 49 14.76 -8.00 -2.02
CA GLY A 49 13.90 -7.39 -1.00
C GLY A 49 12.48 -7.22 -1.54
N SER A 50 11.50 -7.95 -0.99
CA SER A 50 10.09 -7.75 -1.35
C SER A 50 9.55 -6.44 -0.79
N THR A 51 8.91 -5.66 -1.65
CA THR A 51 8.13 -4.46 -1.29
C THR A 51 6.68 -4.77 -0.96
N ASN A 52 6.22 -5.99 -1.28
CA ASN A 52 4.85 -6.41 -1.01
C ASN A 52 4.69 -6.82 0.46
N ILE A 53 3.51 -6.53 1.01
CA ILE A 53 3.10 -6.93 2.35
C ILE A 53 1.94 -7.89 2.20
N GLU A 54 2.04 -9.06 2.85
CA GLU A 54 1.05 -10.15 2.70
C GLU A 54 0.77 -10.52 1.23
N GLY A 55 1.79 -10.39 0.36
CA GLY A 55 1.69 -10.67 -1.06
C GLY A 55 1.15 -9.53 -1.93
N LYS A 56 0.66 -8.43 -1.32
CA LYS A 56 0.01 -7.32 -2.05
C LYS A 56 0.90 -6.09 -2.22
N SER A 57 0.76 -5.41 -3.35
CA SER A 57 1.34 -4.10 -3.60
C SER A 57 0.49 -2.97 -2.99
N LEU A 58 1.06 -1.76 -2.92
CA LEU A 58 0.32 -0.59 -2.44
C LEU A 58 -0.91 -0.31 -3.33
N GLN A 59 -0.75 -0.43 -4.65
CA GLN A 59 -1.86 -0.21 -5.58
C GLN A 59 -2.99 -1.21 -5.37
N GLU A 60 -2.68 -2.49 -5.17
CA GLU A 60 -3.67 -3.54 -4.91
C GLU A 60 -4.42 -3.28 -3.60
N ILE A 61 -3.71 -2.93 -2.52
CA ILE A 61 -4.31 -2.59 -1.23
C ILE A 61 -5.28 -1.40 -1.37
N LEU A 62 -4.84 -0.33 -2.04
CA LEU A 62 -5.68 0.86 -2.24
C LEU A 62 -6.89 0.56 -3.13
N HIS A 63 -6.72 -0.27 -4.15
CA HIS A 63 -7.81 -0.69 -5.03
C HIS A 63 -8.86 -1.53 -4.27
N GLU A 64 -8.43 -2.50 -3.47
CA GLU A 64 -9.34 -3.29 -2.64
C GLU A 64 -10.10 -2.40 -1.65
N TYR A 65 -9.41 -1.47 -1.00
CA TYR A 65 -10.04 -0.50 -0.10
C TYR A 65 -11.10 0.34 -0.83
N HIS A 66 -10.79 0.84 -2.03
CA HIS A 66 -11.74 1.60 -2.85
C HIS A 66 -12.99 0.77 -3.16
N CYS A 67 -12.81 -0.47 -3.62
CA CYS A 67 -13.92 -1.39 -3.92
C CYS A 67 -14.79 -1.68 -2.69
N LEU A 68 -14.18 -1.88 -1.51
CA LEU A 68 -14.90 -2.10 -0.25
C LEU A 68 -15.70 -0.87 0.17
N LYS A 69 -15.10 0.32 0.03
CA LYS A 69 -15.74 1.59 0.35
C LYS A 69 -16.95 1.83 -0.55
N ASP A 70 -16.79 1.66 -1.87
CA ASP A 70 -17.88 1.80 -2.83
C ASP A 70 -19.03 0.83 -2.53
N ALA A 71 -18.71 -0.43 -2.22
CA ALA A 71 -19.71 -1.43 -1.85
C ALA A 71 -20.46 -1.06 -0.56
N ALA A 72 -19.75 -0.52 0.44
CA ALA A 72 -20.37 -0.07 1.69
C ALA A 72 -21.30 1.14 1.46
N GLU A 73 -20.86 2.14 0.69
CA GLU A 73 -21.68 3.31 0.37
C GLU A 73 -22.92 2.95 -0.44
N ASN A 74 -22.80 2.04 -1.41
CA ASN A 74 -23.94 1.56 -2.20
C ASN A 74 -24.97 0.82 -1.36
N ARG A 75 -24.54 0.04 -0.35
CA ARG A 75 -25.48 -0.61 0.60
C ARG A 75 -26.25 0.42 1.43
N VAL A 76 -25.59 1.49 1.88
CA VAL A 76 -26.24 2.57 2.64
C VAL A 76 -27.27 3.31 1.78
N ARG A 77 -26.94 3.63 0.53
CA ARG A 77 -27.86 4.28 -0.41
C ARG A 77 -29.09 3.41 -0.69
N ASN A 78 -28.89 2.12 -0.96
CA ASN A 78 -29.99 1.19 -1.23
C ASN A 78 -30.92 1.01 -0.02
N THR A 79 -30.36 0.97 1.20
CA THR A 79 -31.14 0.90 2.45
C THR A 79 -31.93 2.18 2.73
N SER A 80 -31.36 3.34 2.36
CA SER A 80 -32.04 4.64 2.51
C SER A 80 -33.21 4.76 1.53
N ASN A 81 -33.04 4.27 0.31
CA ASN A 81 -34.10 4.27 -0.70
C ASN A 81 -35.24 3.30 -0.38
N SER A 82 -34.95 2.15 0.24
CA SER A 82 -36.00 1.20 0.64
C SER A 82 -36.84 1.69 1.80
N ARG A 83 -36.27 2.48 2.73
CA ARG A 83 -36.99 3.05 3.90
C ARG A 83 -37.89 4.25 3.58
N LEU A 84 -37.78 4.82 2.38
CA LEU A 84 -38.63 5.92 1.90
C LEU A 84 -39.88 5.41 1.15
N LEU A 85 -40.01 4.10 0.97
CA LEU A 85 -41.12 3.45 0.25
C LEU A 85 -42.07 2.67 1.18
N ASP A 86 -41.84 2.71 2.50
CA ASP A 86 -42.75 2.26 3.57
C ASP A 86 -43.34 3.47 4.31
#